data_AF-A0A532BXL8-F1
#
_entry.id   AF-A0A532BXL8-F1
#
_cell.length_a   1.000
_cell.length_b   1.000
_cell.length_c   1.000
_cell.angle_alpha   90.00
_cell.angle_beta   90.00
_cell.angle_gamma   90.00
#
_symmetry.space_group_name_H-M   'P 1'
#
loop_
_entity.id
_entity.type
_entity.pdbx_description
1 polymer ?
#
loop_
_entity_poly.entity_id
_entity_poly.type
_entity_poly.pdbx_seq_one_letter_code
_entity_poly.pdbx_strand_id
1 'polypeptide(L)'
;ALEGALLRRGAFKELGACEPSQLAFVRLKPNGEVFEESILEYNRKPRTAADLAEEAWARLEKLLIHYADPATGCLSRALPFREGETDGDYDHLARVLEWSAGGDADDEGGEA
;
A
#
# COMPACT_ATOMS: atom_id res chain seq x y z
N ALA A 1 -2.26 -2.37 -9.23
CA ALA A 1 -2.00 -1.65 -10.51
C ALA A 1 -0.62 -1.95 -11.07
N LEU A 2 0.42 -2.02 -10.23
CA LEU A 2 1.78 -2.39 -10.65
C LEU A 2 1.83 -3.78 -11.30
N GLU A 3 0.99 -4.71 -10.85
CA GLU A 3 0.80 -6.04 -11.44
C GLU A 3 0.37 -5.95 -12.91
N GLY A 4 -0.49 -4.99 -13.26
CA GLY A 4 -0.86 -4.71 -14.64
C GLY A 4 0.34 -4.22 -15.46
N ALA A 5 1.21 -3.39 -14.87
CA ALA A 5 2.43 -2.92 -15.54
C ALA A 5 3.41 -4.06 -15.81
N LEU A 6 3.54 -4.99 -14.85
CA LEU A 6 4.33 -6.20 -14.96
C LEU A 6 3.77 -7.16 -16.02
N LEU A 7 2.44 -7.29 -16.09
CA LEU A 7 1.76 -8.09 -17.12
C LEU A 7 2.08 -7.58 -18.52
N ARG A 8 2.01 -6.26 -18.74
CA ARG A 8 2.35 -5.65 -20.03
C ARG A 8 3.80 -5.86 -20.43
N ARG A 9 4.70 -5.94 -19.43
CA ARG A 9 6.15 -6.17 -19.63
C ARG A 9 6.52 -7.65 -19.71
N GLY A 10 5.55 -8.56 -19.69
CA GLY A 10 5.78 -9.99 -19.80
C GLY A 10 6.50 -10.61 -18.60
N ALA A 11 6.33 -10.03 -17.41
CA ALA A 11 6.94 -10.55 -16.18
C ALA A 11 6.40 -11.95 -15.79
N PHE A 12 5.21 -12.31 -16.26
CA PHE A 12 4.60 -13.62 -16.03
C PHE A 12 4.97 -14.57 -17.18
N LYS A 13 5.97 -15.42 -16.94
CA LYS A 13 6.60 -16.27 -17.96
C LYS A 13 5.61 -17.10 -18.79
N GLU A 14 4.59 -17.67 -18.17
CA GLU A 14 3.60 -18.52 -18.84
C GLU A 14 2.58 -17.72 -19.67
N LEU A 15 2.33 -16.47 -19.31
CA LEU A 15 1.34 -15.60 -19.97
C LEU A 15 1.97 -14.72 -21.05
N GLY A 16 3.25 -14.37 -20.92
CA GLY A 16 3.90 -13.39 -21.78
C GLY A 16 3.35 -11.97 -21.57
N ALA A 17 3.61 -11.08 -22.54
CA ALA A 17 3.12 -9.71 -22.50
C ALA A 17 1.63 -9.66 -22.88
N CYS A 18 0.79 -9.07 -22.01
CA CYS A 18 -0.64 -8.92 -22.23
C CYS A 18 -1.14 -7.55 -21.76
N GLU A 19 -2.23 -7.08 -22.35
CA GLU A 19 -2.91 -5.85 -21.90
C GLU A 19 -3.90 -6.16 -20.77
N PRO A 20 -3.79 -5.49 -19.61
CA PRO A 20 -4.76 -5.66 -18.53
C PRO A 20 -6.11 -5.06 -18.96
N SER A 21 -7.18 -5.84 -18.85
CA SER A 21 -8.55 -5.38 -19.15
C SER A 21 -9.26 -4.76 -17.95
N GLN A 22 -8.84 -5.12 -16.73
CA GLN A 22 -9.47 -4.72 -15.47
C GLN A 22 -8.42 -4.56 -14.37
N LEU A 23 -8.70 -3.67 -13.42
CA LEU A 23 -8.07 -3.65 -12.11
C LEU A 23 -9.20 -3.54 -11.09
N ALA A 24 -9.22 -4.42 -10.08
CA ALA A 24 -10.30 -4.46 -9.10
C ALA A 24 -9.78 -4.79 -7.69
N PHE A 25 -10.49 -4.26 -6.71
CA PHE A 25 -10.38 -4.66 -5.32
C PHE A 25 -11.41 -5.77 -5.05
N VAL A 26 -10.93 -6.92 -4.57
CA VAL A 26 -11.80 -8.03 -4.17
C VAL A 26 -12.12 -7.87 -2.69
N ARG A 27 -13.36 -7.47 -2.40
CA ARG A 27 -13.82 -7.24 -1.03
C ARG A 27 -14.49 -8.49 -0.47
N LEU A 28 -13.93 -9.04 0.60
CA LEU A 28 -14.55 -10.09 1.41
C LEU A 28 -15.30 -9.46 2.59
N LYS A 29 -16.58 -9.77 2.72
CA LYS A 29 -17.40 -9.33 3.87
C LYS A 29 -17.46 -10.40 4.97
N PRO A 30 -17.72 -10.02 6.24
CA PRO A 30 -17.83 -10.97 7.35
C PRO A 30 -18.95 -12.00 7.19
N ASN A 31 -19.99 -11.69 6.40
CA ASN A 31 -21.08 -12.61 6.08
C ASN A 31 -20.72 -13.62 4.98
N GLY A 32 -19.47 -13.65 4.51
CA GLY A 32 -18.99 -14.55 3.47
C GLY A 32 -19.22 -14.07 2.04
N GLU A 33 -19.86 -12.92 1.83
CA GLU A 33 -20.05 -12.37 0.48
C GLU A 33 -18.73 -11.81 -0.09
N VAL A 34 -18.52 -12.01 -1.39
CA VAL A 34 -17.37 -11.51 -2.15
C VAL A 34 -17.86 -10.56 -3.23
N PHE A 35 -17.28 -9.36 -3.30
CA PHE A 35 -17.59 -8.35 -4.31
C PHE A 35 -16.33 -7.93 -5.06
N GLU A 36 -16.45 -7.80 -6.37
CA GLU A 36 -15.45 -7.15 -7.20
C GLU A 36 -15.79 -5.66 -7.30
N GLU A 37 -14.88 -4.81 -6.83
CA GLU A 37 -14.98 -3.35 -6.98
C GLU A 37 -13.92 -2.88 -7.99
N SER A 38 -14.33 -2.54 -9.21
CA SER A 38 -13.42 -2.02 -10.23
C SER A 38 -12.85 -0.66 -9.80
N ILE A 39 -11.56 -0.45 -10.04
CA ILE A 39 -10.87 0.82 -9.78
C ILE A 39 -10.69 1.67 -11.05
N LEU A 40 -11.34 1.29 -12.15
CA LEU A 40 -11.26 2.00 -13.44
C LEU A 40 -12.07 3.30 -13.48
N GLU A 41 -12.75 3.65 -12.38
CA GLU A 41 -13.37 4.94 -12.20
C GLU A 41 -12.85 5.59 -10.91
N TYR A 42 -12.34 6.82 -11.02
CA TYR A 42 -11.95 7.62 -9.87
C TYR A 42 -12.48 9.04 -10.02
N ASN A 43 -13.16 9.57 -9.00
CA ASN A 43 -13.80 10.88 -9.04
C ASN A 43 -14.69 11.10 -10.28
N ARG A 44 -15.48 10.08 -10.66
CA ARG A 44 -16.35 10.07 -11.86
C ARG A 44 -15.60 10.27 -13.18
N LYS A 45 -14.29 9.98 -13.20
CA LYS A 45 -13.48 10.00 -14.41
C LYS A 45 -13.06 8.56 -14.75
N PRO A 46 -13.45 8.05 -15.92
CA PRO A 46 -12.99 6.75 -16.36
C PRO A 46 -11.48 6.79 -16.65
N ARG A 47 -10.81 5.70 -16.31
CA ARG A 47 -9.39 5.45 -16.55
C ARG A 47 -9.25 4.02 -17.06
N THR A 48 -8.35 3.77 -18.00
CA THR A 48 -8.10 2.40 -18.44
C THR A 48 -7.17 1.68 -17.46
N ALA A 49 -7.24 0.35 -17.42
CA ALA A 49 -6.31 -0.45 -16.64
C ALA A 49 -4.86 -0.24 -17.09
N ALA A 50 -4.64 -0.04 -18.40
CA ALA A 50 -3.34 0.29 -18.97
C ALA A 50 -2.81 1.65 -18.47
N ASP A 51 -3.64 2.70 -18.41
CA ASP A 51 -3.22 4.00 -17.91
C ASP A 51 -2.80 3.94 -16.43
N LEU A 52 -3.57 3.22 -15.62
CA LEU A 52 -3.28 3.04 -14.20
C LEU A 52 -2.01 2.19 -13.98
N ALA A 53 -1.79 1.19 -14.84
CA ALA A 53 -0.57 0.39 -14.82
C ALA A 53 0.67 1.24 -15.14
N GLU A 54 0.64 2.05 -16.19
CA GLU A 54 1.79 2.91 -16.54
C GLU A 54 2.03 4.01 -15.52
N GLU A 55 0.98 4.57 -14.92
CA GLU A 55 1.14 5.52 -13.82
C GLU A 55 1.82 4.86 -12.61
N ALA A 56 1.42 3.63 -12.26
CA ALA A 56 2.05 2.87 -11.18
C ALA A 56 3.52 2.57 -11.47
N TRP A 57 3.86 2.22 -12.71
CA TRP A 57 5.24 2.00 -13.14
C TRP A 57 6.08 3.27 -13.02
N ALA A 58 5.61 4.39 -13.56
CA ALA A 58 6.32 5.67 -13.49
C ALA A 58 6.53 6.13 -12.04
N ARG A 59 5.59 5.84 -11.14
CA ARG A 59 5.75 6.10 -9.70
C ARG A 59 6.81 5.19 -9.07
N LEU A 60 6.85 3.91 -9.44
CA LEU A 60 7.90 3.00 -9.01
C LEU A 60 9.28 3.47 -9.44
N GLU A 61 9.46 3.86 -10.71
CA GLU A 61 10.75 4.38 -11.21
C GLU A 61 11.24 5.58 -10.39
N LYS A 62 10.34 6.51 -10.05
CA LYS A 62 10.66 7.64 -9.18
C LYS A 62 11.10 7.20 -7.79
N LEU A 63 10.44 6.20 -7.21
CA LEU A 63 10.82 5.64 -5.90
C LEU A 63 12.19 4.97 -5.96
N LEU A 64 12.46 4.19 -7.01
CA LEU A 64 13.77 3.55 -7.21
C LEU A 64 14.89 4.58 -7.33
N ILE A 65 14.66 5.66 -8.08
CA ILE A 65 15.63 6.77 -8.20
C ILE A 65 15.83 7.46 -6.84
N HIS A 66 14.74 7.70 -6.09
CA HIS A 66 14.82 8.35 -4.79
C HIS A 66 15.65 7.54 -3.79
N TYR A 67 15.41 6.24 -3.68
CA TYR A 67 16.13 5.35 -2.76
C TYR A 67 17.49 4.87 -3.30
N ALA A 68 17.86 5.22 -4.54
CA ALA A 68 19.21 5.00 -5.04
C ALA A 68 20.23 5.97 -4.40
N ASP A 69 19.77 7.09 -3.82
CA ASP A 69 20.61 7.98 -3.03
C ASP A 69 20.87 7.38 -1.64
N PRO A 70 22.12 7.06 -1.28
CA PRO A 70 22.47 6.51 0.04
C PRO A 70 22.12 7.44 1.22
N ALA A 71 21.94 8.74 0.98
CA ALA A 71 21.48 9.68 2.00
C ALA A 71 19.97 9.55 2.29
N THR A 72 19.22 8.89 1.41
CA THR A 72 17.79 8.65 1.58
C THR A 72 17.56 7.35 2.36
N GLY A 73 17.20 7.47 3.64
CA GLY A 73 16.84 6.33 4.47
C GLY A 73 15.43 5.79 4.17
N CYS A 74 15.24 4.47 4.24
CA CYS A 74 13.92 3.85 4.24
C CYS A 74 13.21 4.13 5.56
N LEU A 75 12.14 4.93 5.52
CA LEU A 75 11.34 5.24 6.71
C LEU A 75 10.51 4.03 7.13
N SER A 76 10.48 3.73 8.44
CA SER A 76 9.57 2.72 9.01
C SER A 76 8.09 3.07 8.76
N ARG A 77 7.77 4.37 8.86
CA ARG A 77 6.42 4.93 8.66
C ARG A 77 6.50 6.10 7.69
N ALA A 78 6.28 5.84 6.40
CA ALA A 78 6.29 6.88 5.36
C ALA A 78 4.96 7.66 5.25
N LEU A 79 3.87 7.11 5.80
CA LEU A 79 2.55 7.73 5.89
C LEU A 79 2.01 7.56 7.32
N PRO A 80 1.17 8.47 7.82
CA PRO A 80 0.47 8.28 9.08
C PRO A 80 -0.42 7.04 9.03
N PHE A 81 -0.46 6.31 10.14
CA PHE A 81 -1.40 5.22 10.33
C PHE A 81 -2.83 5.72 10.49
N ARG A 82 -3.80 4.84 10.23
CA ARG A 82 -5.20 5.14 10.54
C ARG A 82 -5.40 5.18 12.05
N GLU A 83 -6.43 5.90 12.47
CA GLU A 83 -6.83 5.94 13.88
C GLU A 83 -7.10 4.50 14.39
N GLY A 84 -6.36 4.06 15.41
CA GLY A 84 -6.41 2.71 15.97
C GLY A 84 -5.34 1.72 15.47
N GLU A 85 -4.58 2.04 14.43
CA GLU A 85 -3.42 1.24 14.00
C GLU A 85 -2.18 1.66 14.80
N THR A 86 -1.87 0.89 15.85
CA THR A 86 -0.77 1.20 16.79
C THR A 86 0.55 0.52 16.43
N ASP A 87 0.51 -0.58 15.68
CA ASP A 87 1.67 -1.39 15.31
C ASP A 87 1.77 -1.56 13.79
N GLY A 88 3.00 -1.59 13.30
CA GLY A 88 3.34 -1.75 11.88
C GLY A 88 4.47 -2.76 11.74
N ASP A 89 4.40 -3.58 10.69
CA ASP A 89 5.30 -4.73 10.51
C ASP A 89 6.80 -4.41 10.63
N TYR A 90 7.23 -3.17 10.37
CA TYR A 90 8.63 -2.74 10.43
C TYR A 90 8.99 -1.85 11.62
N ASP A 91 8.04 -1.53 12.50
CA ASP A 91 8.24 -0.61 13.61
C ASP A 91 9.23 -1.12 14.66
N HIS A 92 9.33 -2.44 14.78
CA HIS A 92 10.34 -3.12 15.59
C HIS A 92 11.77 -2.83 15.10
N LEU A 93 11.99 -2.66 13.79
CA LEU A 93 13.31 -2.34 13.24
C LEU A 93 13.72 -0.89 13.52
N ALA A 94 12.75 0.01 13.64
CA ALA A 94 12.97 1.43 13.94
C ALA A 94 12.77 1.77 15.43
N ARG A 95 12.61 0.76 16.30
CA ARG A 95 12.42 0.91 17.76
C ARG A 95 11.23 1.79 18.13
N VAL A 96 10.23 1.93 17.26
CA VAL A 96 9.16 2.92 17.42
C VAL A 96 8.42 2.78 18.76
N LEU A 97 8.24 1.55 19.24
CA LEU A 97 7.62 1.27 20.55
C LEU A 97 8.39 1.88 21.74
N GLU A 98 9.73 1.88 21.69
CA GLU A 98 10.57 2.46 22.76
C GLU A 98 10.43 3.98 22.85
N TRP A 99 10.09 4.62 21.72
CA TRP A 99 9.94 6.08 21.63
C TRP A 99 8.49 6.54 21.69
N SER A 100 7.52 5.65 21.44
CA SER A 100 6.09 5.94 21.48
C SER A 100 5.51 5.81 22.89
N ALA A 101 6.21 5.16 23.81
CA ALA A 101 5.84 4.98 25.22
C ALA A 101 5.95 6.26 26.09
N GLY A 102 5.95 7.45 25.50
CA GLY A 102 5.97 8.73 26.21
C GLY A 102 4.60 9.32 26.56
N GLY A 103 3.50 8.59 26.34
CA GLY A 103 2.13 9.11 26.43
C GLY A 103 1.17 8.39 27.39
N ASP A 104 1.53 7.25 27.97
CA ASP A 104 0.73 6.59 29.01
C ASP A 104 1.67 6.06 30.09
N ALA A 105 2.07 6.96 30.98
CA ALA A 105 2.53 6.60 32.32
C ALA A 105 1.39 6.95 33.28
N ASP A 106 0.72 5.90 33.77
CA ASP A 106 -0.14 5.84 34.95
C ASP A 106 -1.26 6.87 35.11
N ASP A 107 -2.50 6.44 34.85
CA ASP A 107 -3.57 6.61 35.84
C ASP A 107 -4.46 5.35 35.89
N GLU A 108 -3.88 4.24 36.34
CA GLU A 108 -4.62 3.18 37.02
C GLU A 108 -4.44 3.35 38.53
N GLY A 109 -5.47 3.82 39.24
CA GLY A 109 -5.53 3.68 40.70
C GLY A 109 -6.60 4.50 41.44
N GLY A 110 -7.81 3.95 41.60
CA GLY A 110 -8.73 4.43 42.64
C GLY A 110 -10.14 3.80 42.62
N GLU A 111 -10.34 2.77 43.45
CA GLU A 111 -11.64 2.16 43.77
C GLU A 111 -12.69 3.14 44.35
N ALA A 112 -13.96 3.02 43.92
CA ALA A 112 -15.20 2.93 44.74
C ALA A 112 -16.46 3.16 43.88
#